data_AF-A0A7R9T5W1-F1
#
_entry.id   AF-A0A7R9T5W1-F1
#
_cell.length_a   1.000
_cell.length_b   1.000
_cell.length_c   1.000
_cell.angle_alpha   90.00
_cell.angle_beta   90.00
_cell.angle_gamma   90.00
#
_symmetry.space_group_name_H-M   'P 1'
#
loop_
_entity.id
_entity.type
_entity.pdbx_description
1 polymer ?
#
loop_
_entity_poly.entity_id
_entity_poly.type
_entity_poly.pdbx_seq_one_letter_code
_entity_poly.pdbx_strand_id
1 'polypeptide(L)'
;GRVKRLHEEVRGILDRLDEVESESRASVEALRQLDAAKQRMESARETLQEANGLADLMASVDGIFASGNIRNMSESLARMKRGLAVVGDVPEFADGQDKVNAFEHKLEAIVRPALITALESQNSTAAREHRDVLRTTGRGSALE
;
A
#
# COMPACT_ATOMS: atom_id res chain seq x y z
N GLY A 1 63.17 33.69 -14.65
CA GLY A 1 63.71 32.32 -14.85
C GLY A 1 62.57 31.36 -15.11
N ARG A 2 62.73 30.40 -16.02
CA ARG A 2 61.69 29.42 -16.44
C ARG A 2 61.00 28.72 -15.25
N VAL A 3 61.75 28.45 -14.18
CA VAL A 3 61.24 27.85 -12.93
C VAL A 3 60.19 28.72 -12.22
N LYS A 4 60.32 30.04 -12.21
CA LYS A 4 59.31 30.94 -11.61
C LYS A 4 57.99 30.90 -12.39
N ARG A 5 58.08 30.88 -13.72
CA ARG A 5 56.92 30.82 -14.61
C ARG A 5 56.15 29.50 -14.44
N LEU A 6 56.89 28.39 -14.32
CA LEU A 6 56.30 27.09 -14.03
C LEU A 6 55.60 27.06 -12.65
N HIS A 7 56.17 27.70 -11.63
CA HIS A 7 55.54 27.81 -10.31
C HIS A 7 54.25 28.65 -10.34
N GLU A 8 54.23 29.75 -11.10
CA GLU A 8 53.02 30.57 -11.29
C GLU A 8 51.93 29.79 -12.05
N GLU A 9 52.29 29.04 -13.10
CA GLU A 9 51.35 28.17 -13.83
C GLU A 9 50.79 27.05 -12.95
N VAL A 10 51.65 26.35 -12.20
CA VAL A 10 51.21 25.30 -11.26
C VAL A 10 50.29 25.87 -10.19
N ARG A 11 50.61 27.04 -9.65
CA ARG A 11 49.75 27.72 -8.67
C ARG A 11 48.38 28.07 -9.26
N GLY A 12 48.35 28.63 -10.47
CA GLY A 12 47.09 28.93 -11.15
C GLY A 12 46.25 27.69 -11.48
N ILE A 13 46.88 26.54 -11.71
CA ILE A 13 46.17 25.26 -11.88
C ILE A 13 45.60 24.77 -10.55
N LEU A 14 46.35 24.88 -9.44
CA LEU A 14 45.87 24.50 -8.11
C LEU A 14 44.68 25.37 -7.68
N ASP A 15 44.75 26.68 -7.87
CA ASP A 15 43.66 27.60 -7.52
C ASP A 15 42.36 27.25 -8.30
N ARG A 16 42.48 26.91 -9.58
CA ARG A 16 41.33 26.45 -10.40
C ARG A 16 40.81 25.08 -9.98
N LEU A 17 41.69 24.19 -9.55
CA LEU A 17 41.29 22.86 -9.06
C LEU A 17 40.48 22.99 -7.77
N ASP A 18 40.91 23.86 -6.85
CA ASP A 18 40.20 24.14 -5.60
C ASP A 18 38.82 24.77 -5.86
N GLU A 19 38.73 25.71 -6.82
CA GLU A 19 37.46 26.32 -7.23
C GLU A 19 36.50 25.26 -7.81
N VAL A 20 36.97 24.44 -8.75
CA VAL A 20 36.18 23.36 -9.34
C VAL A 20 35.77 22.32 -8.29
N GLU A 21 36.64 22.00 -7.34
CA GLU A 21 36.32 21.06 -6.27
C GLU A 21 35.23 21.63 -5.35
N SER A 22 35.31 22.92 -5.01
CA SER A 22 34.29 23.60 -4.21
C SER A 22 32.93 23.62 -4.91
N GLU A 23 32.90 23.99 -6.20
CA GLU A 23 31.68 23.97 -7.01
C GLU A 23 31.11 22.56 -7.18
N SER A 24 31.99 21.56 -7.34
CA SER A 24 31.60 20.16 -7.43
C SER A 24 30.96 19.68 -6.13
N ARG A 25 31.55 20.01 -4.97
CA ARG A 25 30.97 19.69 -3.65
C ARG A 25 29.60 20.33 -3.47
N ALA A 26 29.44 21.60 -3.84
CA ALA A 26 28.15 22.28 -3.78
C ALA A 26 27.10 21.61 -4.68
N SER A 27 27.49 21.20 -5.89
CA SER A 27 26.61 20.49 -6.82
C SER A 27 26.19 19.11 -6.30
N VAL A 28 27.12 18.35 -5.71
CA VAL A 28 26.84 17.05 -5.11
C VAL A 28 25.87 17.18 -3.94
N GLU A 29 26.04 18.22 -3.10
CA GLU A 29 25.12 18.48 -2.00
C GLU A 29 23.71 18.83 -2.50
N ALA A 30 23.60 19.66 -3.55
CA ALA A 30 22.31 19.95 -4.18
C ALA A 30 21.63 18.69 -4.75
N LEU A 31 22.39 17.80 -5.41
CA LEU A 31 21.88 16.52 -5.90
C LEU A 31 21.40 15.62 -4.76
N ARG A 32 22.12 15.58 -3.63
CA ARG A 32 21.72 14.81 -2.45
C ARG A 32 20.41 15.34 -1.86
N GLN A 33 20.23 16.65 -1.81
CA GLN A 33 18.99 17.26 -1.33
C GLN A 33 17.81 16.96 -2.27
N LEU A 34 18.05 17.01 -3.59
CA LEU A 34 17.05 16.66 -4.59
C LEU A 34 16.66 15.18 -4.50
N ASP A 35 17.61 14.28 -4.34
CA ASP A 35 17.35 12.84 -4.21
C ASP A 35 16.53 12.55 -2.94
N ALA A 36 16.86 13.20 -1.82
CA ALA A 36 16.08 13.08 -0.59
C ALA A 36 14.65 13.63 -0.74
N ALA A 37 14.45 14.71 -1.51
CA ALA A 37 13.12 15.21 -1.81
C ALA A 37 12.34 14.24 -2.72
N LYS A 38 13.00 13.70 -3.76
CA LYS A 38 12.43 12.72 -4.68
C LYS A 38 11.95 11.47 -3.94
N GLN A 39 12.78 10.89 -3.08
CA GLN A 39 12.41 9.70 -2.30
C GLN A 39 11.18 9.94 -1.41
N ARG A 40 11.08 11.12 -0.77
CA ARG A 40 9.89 11.50 0.01
C ARG A 40 8.66 11.64 -0.87
N MET A 41 8.79 12.24 -2.04
CA MET A 41 7.68 12.42 -2.98
C MET A 41 7.20 11.08 -3.55
N GLU A 42 8.11 10.16 -3.88
CA GLU A 42 7.77 8.82 -4.35
C GLU A 42 7.03 8.04 -3.26
N SER A 43 7.51 8.10 -2.01
CA SER A 43 6.84 7.48 -0.86
C SER A 43 5.43 8.04 -0.66
N ALA A 44 5.27 9.38 -0.67
CA ALA A 44 3.96 10.01 -0.52
C ALA A 44 3.02 9.66 -1.68
N ARG A 45 3.54 9.58 -2.91
CA ARG A 45 2.76 9.18 -4.09
C ARG A 45 2.24 7.74 -3.95
N GLU A 46 3.07 6.81 -3.47
CA GLU A 46 2.67 5.43 -3.25
C GLU A 46 1.53 5.33 -2.23
N THR A 47 1.66 6.01 -1.08
CA THR A 47 0.59 6.07 -0.08
C THR A 47 -0.69 6.69 -0.64
N LEU A 48 -0.61 7.78 -1.41
CA LEU A 48 -1.77 8.40 -2.04
C LEU A 48 -2.43 7.48 -3.08
N GLN A 49 -1.65 6.73 -3.84
CA GLN A 49 -2.16 5.77 -4.81
C GLN A 49 -2.90 4.62 -4.11
N GLU A 50 -2.38 4.12 -2.99
CA GLU A 50 -3.06 3.11 -2.16
C GLU A 50 -4.35 3.66 -1.55
N ALA A 51 -4.33 4.89 -1.05
CA ALA A 51 -5.52 5.57 -0.54
C ALA A 51 -6.60 5.73 -1.63
N ASN A 52 -6.21 6.11 -2.85
CA ASN A 52 -7.15 6.23 -3.96
C ASN A 52 -7.74 4.87 -4.35
N GLY A 53 -6.91 3.83 -4.45
CA GLY A 53 -7.37 2.47 -4.71
C GLY A 53 -8.32 1.93 -3.63
N LEU A 54 -8.08 2.29 -2.36
CA LEU A 54 -8.99 1.98 -1.27
C LEU A 54 -10.32 2.73 -1.39
N ALA A 55 -10.30 4.02 -1.73
CA ALA A 55 -11.52 4.82 -1.93
C ALA A 55 -12.39 4.24 -3.07
N ASP A 56 -11.78 3.88 -4.20
CA ASP A 56 -12.45 3.23 -5.33
C ASP A 56 -13.06 1.87 -4.91
N LEU A 57 -12.34 1.10 -4.09
CA LEU A 57 -12.84 -0.16 -3.55
C LEU A 57 -14.02 0.07 -2.60
N MET A 58 -13.95 1.08 -1.73
CA MET A 58 -15.04 1.45 -0.83
C MET A 58 -16.28 1.96 -1.57
N ALA A 59 -16.12 2.59 -2.73
CA ALA A 59 -17.23 3.02 -3.57
C ALA A 59 -17.88 1.87 -4.33
N SER A 60 -17.11 0.83 -4.70
CA SER A 60 -17.58 -0.30 -5.51
C SER A 60 -18.02 -1.52 -4.71
N VAL A 61 -17.67 -1.61 -3.42
CA VAL A 61 -17.92 -2.80 -2.58
C VAL A 61 -19.40 -3.20 -2.51
N ASP A 62 -20.33 -2.25 -2.45
CA ASP A 62 -21.76 -2.55 -2.46
C ASP A 62 -22.19 -3.29 -3.74
N GLY A 63 -21.63 -2.90 -4.89
CA GLY A 63 -21.87 -3.59 -6.17
C GLY A 63 -21.27 -5.00 -6.18
N ILE A 64 -20.11 -5.19 -5.55
CA ILE A 64 -19.50 -6.52 -5.41
C ILE A 64 -20.36 -7.42 -4.52
N PHE A 65 -20.94 -6.88 -3.45
CA PHE A 65 -21.88 -7.62 -2.59
C PHE A 65 -23.20 -7.93 -3.29
N ALA A 66 -23.68 -7.03 -4.15
CA ALA A 66 -24.86 -7.29 -4.97
C ALA A 66 -24.64 -8.42 -6.00
N SER A 67 -23.39 -8.70 -6.40
CA SER A 67 -23.09 -9.78 -7.36
C SER A 67 -23.33 -11.20 -6.82
N GLY A 68 -23.49 -11.36 -5.50
CA GLY A 68 -23.72 -12.67 -4.88
C GLY A 68 -22.50 -13.61 -4.86
N ASN A 69 -21.36 -13.21 -5.43
CA ASN A 69 -20.15 -14.03 -5.43
C ASN A 69 -19.40 -13.91 -4.09
N ILE A 70 -19.59 -14.91 -3.24
CA ILE A 70 -18.98 -15.03 -1.90
C ILE A 70 -17.46 -14.86 -1.94
N ARG A 71 -16.78 -15.41 -2.96
CA ARG A 71 -15.34 -15.32 -3.09
C ARG A 71 -14.89 -13.89 -3.35
N ASN A 72 -15.50 -13.22 -4.31
CA ASN A 72 -15.20 -11.82 -4.63
C ASN A 72 -15.48 -10.91 -3.42
N MET A 73 -16.56 -11.15 -2.67
CA MET A 73 -16.84 -10.40 -1.44
C MET A 73 -15.71 -10.56 -0.41
N SER A 74 -15.26 -11.79 -0.18
CA SER A 74 -14.19 -12.08 0.78
C SER A 74 -12.85 -11.44 0.39
N GLU A 75 -12.51 -11.48 -0.89
CA GLU A 75 -11.29 -10.88 -1.42
C GLU A 75 -11.32 -9.36 -1.31
N SER A 76 -12.46 -8.74 -1.62
CA SER A 76 -12.67 -7.30 -1.48
C SER A 76 -12.57 -6.84 -0.03
N LEU A 77 -13.19 -7.56 0.90
CA LEU A 77 -13.07 -7.29 2.34
C LEU A 77 -11.60 -7.37 2.81
N ALA A 78 -10.88 -8.41 2.39
CA ALA A 78 -9.46 -8.56 2.73
C ALA A 78 -8.60 -7.43 2.15
N ARG A 79 -8.92 -6.93 0.94
CA ARG A 79 -8.26 -5.76 0.35
C ARG A 79 -8.59 -4.48 1.11
N MET A 80 -9.84 -4.25 1.51
CA MET A 80 -10.24 -3.09 2.31
C MET A 80 -9.51 -3.06 3.66
N LYS A 81 -9.46 -4.19 4.39
CA LYS A 81 -8.73 -4.30 5.67
C LYS A 81 -7.26 -3.94 5.52
N ARG A 82 -6.61 -4.47 4.47
CA ARG A 82 -5.20 -4.15 4.19
C ARG A 82 -5.02 -2.69 3.82
N GLY A 83 -5.88 -2.13 2.96
CA GLY A 83 -5.81 -0.72 2.58
C GLY A 83 -5.96 0.20 3.78
N LEU A 84 -6.95 -0.04 4.65
CA LEU A 84 -7.15 0.76 5.86
C LEU A 84 -5.94 0.68 6.81
N ALA A 85 -5.30 -0.48 6.92
CA ALA A 85 -4.09 -0.64 7.74
C ALA A 85 -2.88 0.14 7.19
N VAL A 86 -2.80 0.33 5.87
CA VAL A 86 -1.70 1.05 5.22
C VAL A 86 -1.93 2.56 5.23
N VAL A 87 -3.16 3.00 5.01
CA VAL A 87 -3.52 4.43 4.99
C VAL A 87 -3.48 5.03 6.40
N GLY A 88 -3.79 4.25 7.44
CA GLY A 88 -3.74 4.69 8.84
C GLY A 88 -4.93 5.58 9.23
N ASP A 89 -4.76 6.36 10.30
CA ASP A 89 -5.78 7.29 10.83
C ASP A 89 -5.87 8.56 9.98
N VAL A 90 -6.54 8.45 8.84
CA VAL A 90 -6.85 9.59 7.97
C VAL A 90 -8.35 9.85 8.07
N PRO A 91 -8.80 11.10 8.35
CA PRO A 91 -10.22 11.41 8.60
C PRO A 91 -11.18 10.90 7.52
N GLU A 92 -10.76 10.89 6.26
CA GLU A 92 -11.50 10.41 5.11
C GLU A 92 -11.89 8.92 5.21
N PHE A 93 -11.15 8.14 6.02
CA PHE A 93 -11.35 6.71 6.23
C PHE A 93 -11.77 6.36 7.66
N ALA A 94 -12.17 7.34 8.49
CA ALA A 94 -12.57 7.12 9.88
C ALA A 94 -13.72 6.09 10.00
N ASP A 95 -14.71 6.15 9.11
CA ASP A 95 -15.83 5.21 9.07
C ASP A 95 -15.49 3.89 8.35
N GLY A 96 -14.27 3.76 7.83
CA GLY A 96 -13.84 2.62 7.01
C GLY A 96 -13.86 1.31 7.79
N GLN A 97 -13.43 1.34 9.04
CA GLN A 97 -13.42 0.16 9.90
C GLN A 97 -14.85 -0.33 10.20
N ASP A 98 -15.77 0.58 10.47
CA ASP A 98 -17.18 0.24 10.71
C ASP A 98 -17.86 -0.31 9.46
N LYS A 99 -17.56 0.26 8.29
CA LYS A 99 -18.02 -0.30 7.00
C LYS A 99 -17.51 -1.71 6.78
N VAL A 100 -16.22 -1.97 7.00
CA VAL A 100 -15.64 -3.31 6.89
C VAL A 100 -16.35 -4.28 7.84
N ASN A 101 -16.54 -3.90 9.09
CA ASN A 101 -17.23 -4.74 10.08
C ASN A 101 -18.66 -5.08 9.62
N ALA A 102 -19.40 -4.11 9.06
CA ALA A 102 -20.75 -4.31 8.54
C ALA A 102 -20.76 -5.29 7.35
N PHE A 103 -19.82 -5.17 6.42
CA PHE A 103 -19.69 -6.09 5.28
C PHE A 103 -19.25 -7.50 5.71
N GLU A 104 -18.39 -7.62 6.72
CA GLU A 104 -18.03 -8.92 7.30
C GLU A 104 -19.27 -9.60 7.91
N HIS A 105 -20.13 -8.86 8.61
CA HIS A 105 -21.38 -9.39 9.16
C HIS A 105 -22.34 -9.83 8.06
N LYS A 106 -22.49 -9.03 7.00
CA LYS A 106 -23.31 -9.39 5.83
C LYS A 106 -22.79 -10.65 5.15
N LEU A 107 -21.47 -10.75 4.94
CA LEU A 107 -20.87 -11.93 4.32
C LEU A 107 -21.11 -13.18 5.17
N GLU A 108 -20.94 -13.08 6.49
CA GLU A 108 -21.20 -14.20 7.39
C GLU A 108 -22.66 -14.68 7.34
N ALA A 109 -23.61 -13.76 7.32
CA ALA A 109 -25.03 -14.08 7.23
C ALA A 109 -25.39 -14.84 5.94
N ILE A 110 -24.60 -14.67 4.87
CA ILE A 110 -24.74 -15.40 3.60
C ILE A 110 -24.00 -16.74 3.63
N VAL A 111 -22.78 -16.76 4.15
CA VAL A 111 -21.90 -17.94 4.11
C VAL A 111 -22.34 -19.01 5.11
N ARG A 112 -22.89 -18.65 6.28
CA ARG A 112 -23.36 -19.61 7.28
C ARG A 112 -24.47 -20.54 6.73
N PRO A 113 -25.58 -20.03 6.17
CA PRO A 113 -26.57 -20.88 5.53
C PRO A 113 -26.01 -21.70 4.36
N ALA A 114 -25.17 -21.10 3.51
CA ALA A 114 -24.56 -21.79 2.38
C ALA A 114 -23.66 -22.96 2.83
N LEU A 115 -22.94 -22.80 3.94
CA LEU A 115 -22.14 -23.86 4.57
C LEU A 115 -23.04 -25.00 5.08
N ILE A 116 -24.13 -24.68 5.78
CA ILE A 116 -25.09 -25.69 6.27
C ILE A 116 -25.66 -26.49 5.09
N THR A 117 -26.14 -25.81 4.05
CA THR A 117 -26.66 -26.47 2.84
C THR A 117 -25.59 -27.34 2.15
N ALA A 118 -24.34 -26.89 2.10
CA ALA A 118 -23.23 -27.68 1.54
C ALA A 118 -22.94 -28.94 2.37
N LEU A 119 -23.06 -28.87 3.70
CA LEU A 119 -22.90 -30.02 4.60
C LEU A 119 -24.08 -31.00 4.46
N GLU A 120 -25.31 -30.50 4.41
CA GLU A 120 -26.53 -31.30 4.22
C GLU A 120 -26.53 -32.04 2.87
N SER A 121 -26.02 -31.39 1.82
CA SER A 121 -25.86 -31.98 0.49
C SER A 121 -24.59 -32.83 0.32
N GLN A 122 -23.84 -33.07 1.41
CA GLN A 122 -22.57 -33.80 1.41
C GLN A 122 -21.52 -33.25 0.41
N ASN A 123 -21.63 -31.98 0.02
CA ASN A 123 -20.70 -31.33 -0.90
C ASN A 123 -19.46 -30.82 -0.14
N SER A 124 -18.50 -31.74 0.05
CA SER A 124 -17.26 -31.46 0.79
C SER A 124 -16.39 -30.35 0.16
N THR A 125 -16.54 -30.06 -1.12
CA THR A 125 -15.79 -29.01 -1.82
C THR A 125 -16.37 -27.64 -1.47
N ALA A 126 -17.68 -27.46 -1.65
CA ALA A 126 -18.37 -26.21 -1.30
C ALA A 126 -18.28 -25.92 0.21
N ALA A 127 -18.41 -26.94 1.06
CA ALA A 127 -18.26 -26.78 2.51
C ALA A 127 -16.85 -26.31 2.90
N ARG A 128 -15.80 -26.82 2.23
CA ARG A 128 -14.42 -26.35 2.46
C ARG A 128 -14.22 -24.91 1.99
N GLU A 129 -14.75 -24.54 0.83
CA GLU A 129 -14.63 -23.18 0.32
C GLU A 129 -15.32 -22.16 1.23
N HIS A 130 -16.55 -22.45 1.67
CA HIS A 130 -17.29 -21.58 2.61
C HIS A 130 -16.60 -21.46 3.98
N ARG A 131 -16.06 -22.57 4.51
CA ARG A 131 -15.25 -22.55 5.73
C ARG A 131 -13.99 -21.71 5.55
N ASP A 132 -13.29 -21.85 4.43
CA ASP A 132 -12.05 -21.12 4.17
C ASP A 132 -12.31 -19.61 4.07
N VAL A 133 -13.43 -19.20 3.46
CA VAL A 133 -13.90 -17.80 3.44
C VAL A 133 -14.17 -17.25 4.84
N LEU A 134 -14.83 -18.00 5.72
CA LEU A 134 -15.07 -17.57 7.12
C LEU A 134 -13.77 -17.47 7.92
N ARG A 135 -12.77 -18.30 7.60
CA ARG A 135 -11.47 -18.26 8.25
C ARG A 135 -10.65 -17.05 7.79
N THR A 136 -10.66 -16.71 6.50
CA THR A 136 -9.90 -15.57 5.95
C THR A 136 -10.47 -14.22 6.34
N THR A 137 -11.76 -14.11 6.62
CA THR A 137 -12.33 -12.88 7.20
C THR A 137 -12.03 -12.69 8.69
N GLY A 138 -11.38 -13.67 9.34
CA GLY A 138 -10.97 -13.58 10.74
C GLY A 138 -12.05 -14.01 11.74
N ARG A 139 -13.12 -14.67 11.29
CA ARG A 139 -14.24 -15.15 12.12
C ARG A 139 -14.31 -16.68 12.22
N GLY A 140 -13.23 -17.37 11.85
CA GLY A 140 -13.14 -18.84 11.91
C GLY A 140 -13.30 -19.43 13.32
N SER A 141 -13.11 -18.63 14.37
CA SER A 141 -13.33 -19.05 15.76
C SER A 141 -14.81 -19.23 16.13
N ALA A 142 -15.75 -18.75 15.31
CA ALA A 142 -17.19 -18.96 15.54
C ALA A 142 -17.69 -20.33 15.03
N LEU A 143 -16.77 -21.19 14.58
CA LEU A 143 -17.01 -22.57 14.12
C LEU A 143 -16.30 -23.63 14.99
N GLU A 144 -15.53 -23.22 16.01
CA GLU A 144 -15.07 -24.10 17.10
C GLU A 144 -16.09 -24.09 18.24
#